data_AF-A0A182MS06-F1
#
_entry.id   AF-A0A182MS06-F1
#
_cell.length_a   1.000
_cell.length_b   1.000
_cell.length_c   1.000
_cell.angle_alpha   90.00
_cell.angle_beta   90.00
_cell.angle_gamma   90.00
#
_symmetry.space_group_name_H-M   'P 1'
#
loop_
_entity.id
_entity.type
_entity.pdbx_description
1 polymer ?
#
loop_
_entity_poly.entity_id
_entity_poly.type
_entity_poly.pdbx_seq_one_letter_code
_entity_poly.pdbx_strand_id
1 'polypeptide(L)'
;MSSLVRISNAPLVRTLVNHSLRSVRLISSSQKNRDAATLDIPKKAAVPSSAAAASSVGSGRNWVSYGFDRHDEAHDRSVTNASFFFTVTLCLVLGTAYWAYVPDPQLQDWSQREAYLELRRREAAGLEPISKDFIDPAQIVLPSDEELGNTEIVI
;
A
#
# COMPACT_ATOMS: atom_id res chain seq x y z
N MET A 1 -21.76 22.05 -9.90
CA MET A 1 -21.03 23.16 -9.26
C MET A 1 -19.55 22.79 -9.23
N SER A 2 -18.72 23.48 -10.01
CA SER A 2 -17.29 23.21 -10.17
C SER A 2 -16.52 23.69 -8.93
N SER A 3 -15.83 22.79 -8.23
CA SER A 3 -14.97 23.16 -7.11
C SER A 3 -13.61 23.64 -7.61
N LEU A 4 -13.45 24.96 -7.68
CA LEU A 4 -12.14 25.60 -7.81
C LEU A 4 -11.42 25.49 -6.45
N VAL A 5 -10.56 24.49 -6.30
CA VAL A 5 -9.66 24.39 -5.15
C VAL A 5 -8.57 25.45 -5.29
N ARG A 6 -8.66 26.51 -4.48
CA ARG A 6 -7.59 27.53 -4.35
C ARG A 6 -6.40 26.90 -3.62
N ILE A 7 -5.34 26.60 -4.36
CA ILE A 7 -4.06 26.15 -3.82
C ILE A 7 -3.33 27.38 -3.23
N SER A 8 -3.54 27.66 -1.95
CA SER A 8 -2.89 28.78 -1.24
C SER A 8 -1.56 28.41 -0.57
N ASN A 9 -1.00 27.22 -0.83
CA ASN A 9 0.26 26.78 -0.22
C ASN A 9 1.43 26.84 -1.21
N ALA A 10 1.86 28.07 -1.49
CA ALA A 10 3.04 28.37 -2.30
C ALA A 10 4.40 27.86 -1.77
N PRO A 11 4.67 27.68 -0.45
CA PRO A 11 6.01 27.27 -0.03
C PRO A 11 6.29 25.80 -0.37
N LEU A 12 5.28 24.91 -0.29
CA LEU A 12 5.48 23.46 -0.44
C LEU A 12 5.75 23.05 -1.90
N VAL A 13 5.07 23.70 -2.85
CA VAL A 13 5.32 23.49 -4.29
C VAL A 13 6.73 23.96 -4.68
N ARG A 14 7.20 25.07 -4.08
CA ARG A 14 8.54 25.61 -4.38
C ARG A 14 9.66 24.71 -3.86
N THR A 15 9.48 24.03 -2.72
CA THR A 15 10.47 23.07 -2.20
C THR A 15 10.56 21.81 -3.07
N LEU A 16 9.44 21.33 -3.59
CA LEU A 16 9.42 20.14 -4.46
C LEU A 16 10.07 20.40 -5.83
N VAL A 17 9.84 21.56 -6.44
CA VAL A 17 10.49 21.93 -7.71
C VAL A 17 12.00 22.08 -7.54
N ASN A 18 12.47 22.71 -6.45
CA ASN A 18 13.91 22.84 -6.18
C ASN A 18 14.60 21.50 -5.90
N HIS A 19 13.89 20.52 -5.33
CA HIS A 19 14.45 19.18 -5.10
C HIS A 19 14.53 18.35 -6.40
N SER A 20 13.62 18.55 -7.35
CA SER A 20 13.63 17.92 -8.67
C SER A 20 14.78 18.44 -9.54
N LEU A 21 15.00 19.76 -9.56
CA LEU A 21 16.04 20.39 -10.38
C LEU A 21 17.47 20.10 -9.88
N ARG A 22 17.67 19.81 -8.58
CA ARG A 22 18.98 19.40 -8.04
C ARG A 22 19.43 18.00 -8.48
N SER A 23 18.50 17.18 -8.95
CA SER A 23 18.76 15.80 -9.37
C SER A 23 19.08 15.68 -10.86
N VAL A 24 18.99 16.77 -11.62
CA VAL A 24 19.34 16.80 -13.05
C VAL A 24 20.81 17.16 -13.19
N ARG A 25 21.68 16.15 -13.29
CA ARG A 25 23.04 16.37 -13.80
C ARG A 25 22.96 16.52 -15.32
N LEU A 26 23.11 17.74 -15.82
CA LEU A 26 23.26 18.04 -17.24
C LEU A 26 24.63 17.52 -17.71
N ILE A 27 24.71 16.24 -18.09
CA ILE A 27 25.90 15.66 -18.69
C ILE A 27 25.94 16.12 -20.15
N SER A 28 26.86 17.03 -20.45
CA SER A 28 27.21 17.40 -21.83
C SER A 28 27.76 16.18 -22.56
N SER A 29 27.00 15.62 -23.50
CA SER A 29 27.46 14.56 -24.40
C SER A 29 28.34 15.16 -25.51
N SER A 30 29.51 15.69 -25.16
CA SER A 30 30.57 15.91 -26.13
C SER A 30 31.32 14.59 -26.30
N GLN A 31 31.46 14.11 -27.53
CA GLN A 31 32.33 12.97 -27.82
C GLN A 31 33.78 13.39 -27.57
N LYS A 32 34.28 13.14 -26.36
CA LYS A 32 35.68 13.34 -26.03
C LYS A 32 36.44 12.12 -26.53
N ASN A 33 37.22 12.32 -27.59
CA ASN A 33 38.19 11.35 -28.08
C ASN A 33 39.08 10.90 -26.91
N ARG A 34 39.32 9.59 -26.88
CA ARG A 34 39.99 8.84 -25.82
C ARG A 34 41.45 9.28 -25.68
N ASP A 35 41.79 9.86 -24.55
CA ASP A 35 43.16 9.85 -24.04
C ASP A 35 43.16 9.05 -22.73
N ALA A 36 43.51 7.78 -22.85
CA ALA A 36 43.70 6.88 -21.72
C ALA A 36 45.03 7.21 -21.06
N ALA A 37 44.99 7.80 -19.85
CA ALA A 37 46.16 7.82 -18.98
C ALA A 37 46.35 6.42 -18.39
N THR A 38 47.26 5.65 -18.99
CA THR A 38 47.77 4.40 -18.44
C THR A 38 48.59 4.70 -17.19
N LEU A 39 48.06 4.34 -16.02
CA LEU A 39 48.89 4.19 -14.82
C LEU A 39 49.40 2.75 -14.80
N ASP A 40 50.65 2.57 -15.21
CA ASP A 40 51.38 1.31 -15.10
C ASP A 40 51.67 1.01 -13.62
N ILE A 41 51.00 0.01 -13.06
CA ILE A 41 51.36 -0.56 -11.76
C ILE A 41 52.25 -1.77 -12.03
N PRO A 42 53.51 -1.80 -11.55
CA PRO A 42 54.45 -2.87 -11.87
C PRO A 42 54.02 -4.19 -11.23
N LYS A 43 53.97 -5.22 -12.07
CA LYS A 43 53.76 -6.63 -11.76
C LYS A 43 54.88 -7.14 -10.84
N LYS A 44 54.61 -7.30 -9.53
CA LYS A 44 55.48 -8.06 -8.62
C LYS A 44 55.04 -9.53 -8.60
N ALA A 45 56.03 -10.39 -8.79
CA ALA A 45 55.94 -11.81 -9.03
C ALA A 45 55.32 -12.64 -7.88
N ALA A 46 54.77 -13.77 -8.31
CA ALA A 46 54.25 -14.94 -7.63
C ALA A 46 54.75 -15.27 -6.20
N VAL A 47 53.80 -15.62 -5.32
CA VAL A 47 53.84 -16.81 -4.44
C VAL A 47 52.38 -17.30 -4.24
N PRO A 48 52.07 -18.61 -4.32
CA PRO A 48 50.70 -19.13 -4.26
C PRO A 48 50.29 -19.50 -2.83
N SER A 49 49.11 -19.07 -2.38
CA SER A 49 48.38 -19.75 -1.30
C SER A 49 46.89 -19.45 -1.39
N SER A 50 46.13 -20.50 -1.67
CA SER A 50 44.69 -20.70 -1.45
C SER A 50 43.90 -19.58 -0.74
N ALA A 51 43.00 -18.93 -1.47
CA ALA A 51 41.75 -18.42 -0.91
C ALA A 51 40.78 -18.03 -2.04
N ALA A 52 39.59 -18.63 -1.97
CA ALA A 52 38.28 -18.09 -2.34
C ALA A 52 38.11 -17.29 -3.66
N ALA A 53 37.28 -17.85 -4.53
CA ALA A 53 36.32 -17.15 -5.39
C ALA A 53 36.88 -15.96 -6.19
N ALA A 54 37.67 -16.28 -7.21
CA ALA A 54 37.93 -15.35 -8.31
C ALA A 54 36.61 -15.11 -9.06
N SER A 55 35.94 -14.02 -8.70
CA SER A 55 34.89 -13.38 -9.48
C SER A 55 35.43 -13.14 -10.89
N SER A 56 34.78 -13.74 -11.88
CA SER A 56 35.08 -13.52 -13.28
C SER A 56 34.81 -12.05 -13.62
N VAL A 57 35.89 -11.26 -13.61
CA VAL A 57 35.95 -9.94 -14.23
C VAL A 57 35.80 -10.15 -15.74
N GLY A 58 34.56 -10.29 -16.19
CA GLY A 58 34.18 -10.14 -17.60
C GLY A 58 34.08 -8.65 -17.90
N SER A 59 34.89 -8.17 -18.84
CA SER A 59 34.86 -6.77 -19.26
C SER A 59 33.51 -6.41 -19.90
N GLY A 60 32.72 -5.55 -19.26
CA GLY A 60 31.53 -4.97 -19.88
C GLY A 60 30.58 -4.30 -18.88
N ARG A 61 30.73 -2.98 -18.68
CA ARG A 61 29.91 -2.11 -17.80
C ARG A 61 29.99 -2.45 -16.30
N ASN A 62 30.14 -1.43 -15.45
CA ASN A 62 30.09 -1.54 -13.99
C ASN A 62 28.64 -1.87 -13.55
N TRP A 63 28.16 -3.08 -13.85
CA TRP A 63 26.86 -3.55 -13.41
C TRP A 63 26.91 -3.87 -11.92
N VAL A 64 25.87 -3.44 -11.20
CA VAL A 64 25.63 -3.73 -9.80
C VAL A 64 24.34 -4.54 -9.72
N SER A 65 24.40 -5.68 -9.05
CA SER A 65 23.26 -6.57 -8.84
C SER A 65 22.21 -5.92 -7.93
N TYR A 66 20.93 -6.15 -8.24
CA TYR A 66 19.77 -5.78 -7.43
C TYR A 66 19.54 -6.72 -6.24
N GLY A 67 20.30 -7.81 -6.16
CA GLY A 67 20.29 -8.74 -5.04
C GLY A 67 19.57 -10.06 -5.33
N PHE A 68 19.05 -10.28 -6.54
CA PHE A 68 18.44 -11.56 -6.92
C PHE A 68 19.47 -12.53 -7.50
N ASP A 69 20.38 -12.02 -8.34
CA ASP A 69 21.50 -12.79 -8.89
C ASP A 69 22.76 -11.93 -9.00
N ARG A 70 23.90 -12.48 -8.56
CA ARG A 70 25.21 -11.80 -8.58
C ARG A 70 26.07 -12.18 -9.78
N HIS A 71 25.67 -13.21 -10.52
CA HIS A 71 26.48 -13.79 -11.59
C HIS A 71 25.92 -13.49 -12.98
N ASP A 72 24.59 -13.36 -13.12
CA ASP A 72 23.93 -13.07 -14.39
C ASP A 72 23.12 -11.75 -14.35
N GLU A 73 23.54 -10.76 -15.15
CA GLU A 73 22.89 -9.45 -15.27
C GLU A 73 21.49 -9.53 -15.87
N ALA A 74 21.28 -10.40 -16.86
CA ALA A 74 20.00 -10.50 -17.56
C ALA A 74 18.96 -11.14 -16.64
N HIS A 75 19.35 -12.21 -15.94
CA HIS A 75 18.51 -12.89 -14.97
C HIS A 75 18.13 -11.96 -13.82
N ASP A 76 19.11 -11.30 -13.18
CA ASP A 76 18.87 -10.37 -12.07
C ASP A 76 17.88 -9.24 -12.43
N ARG A 77 18.01 -8.66 -13.64
CA ARG A 77 17.09 -7.62 -14.13
C ARG A 77 15.68 -8.14 -14.39
N SER A 78 15.56 -9.31 -15.01
CA SER A 78 14.25 -9.88 -15.32
C SER A 78 13.45 -10.20 -14.06
N VAL A 79 14.11 -10.79 -13.05
CA VAL A 79 13.49 -11.12 -11.76
C VAL A 79 13.15 -9.86 -10.97
N THR A 80 14.02 -8.85 -10.98
CA THR A 80 13.73 -7.55 -10.37
C THR A 80 12.49 -6.92 -10.99
N ASN A 81 12.43 -6.82 -12.30
CA ASN A 81 11.28 -6.21 -12.98
C ASN A 81 9.99 -7.00 -12.75
N ALA A 82 10.05 -8.34 -12.79
CA ALA A 82 8.90 -9.19 -12.52
C ALA A 82 8.39 -9.02 -11.08
N SER A 83 9.28 -9.03 -10.09
CA SER A 83 8.91 -8.87 -8.67
C SER A 83 8.25 -7.52 -8.41
N PHE A 84 8.83 -6.41 -8.89
CA PHE A 84 8.20 -5.10 -8.74
C PHE A 84 6.87 -4.99 -9.49
N PHE A 85 6.75 -5.59 -10.68
CA PHE A 85 5.50 -5.58 -11.42
C PHE A 85 4.39 -6.34 -10.66
N PHE A 86 4.65 -7.59 -10.26
CA PHE A 86 3.65 -8.40 -9.55
C PHE A 86 3.35 -7.86 -8.15
N THR A 87 4.36 -7.50 -7.37
CA THR A 87 4.13 -7.04 -5.99
C THR A 87 3.56 -5.63 -5.96
N VAL A 88 4.18 -4.67 -6.63
CA VAL A 88 3.73 -3.26 -6.53
C VAL A 88 2.54 -3.01 -7.44
N THR A 89 2.61 -3.43 -8.70
CA THR A 89 1.56 -3.04 -9.66
C THR A 89 0.32 -3.93 -9.49
N LEU A 90 0.49 -5.25 -9.46
CA LEU A 90 -0.64 -6.17 -9.37
C LEU A 90 -1.20 -6.27 -7.93
N CYS A 91 -0.36 -6.59 -6.94
CA CYS A 91 -0.86 -6.78 -5.57
C CYS A 91 -1.20 -5.46 -4.86
N LEU A 92 -0.31 -4.47 -4.87
CA LEU A 92 -0.59 -3.21 -4.18
C LEU A 92 -1.58 -2.35 -4.95
N VAL A 93 -1.31 -1.97 -6.20
CA VAL A 93 -2.21 -1.04 -6.91
C VAL A 93 -3.54 -1.71 -7.29
N LEU A 94 -3.52 -2.83 -8.00
CA LEU A 94 -4.77 -3.47 -8.42
C LEU A 94 -5.50 -4.15 -7.26
N GLY A 95 -4.78 -4.72 -6.28
CA GLY A 95 -5.41 -5.28 -5.07
C GLY A 95 -6.08 -4.22 -4.20
N THR A 96 -5.46 -3.05 -4.00
CA THR A 96 -6.11 -1.95 -3.26
C THR A 96 -7.27 -1.35 -4.03
N ALA A 97 -7.15 -1.21 -5.36
CA ALA A 97 -8.27 -0.77 -6.19
C ALA A 97 -9.44 -1.76 -6.07
N TYR A 98 -9.19 -3.06 -6.15
CA TYR A 98 -10.23 -4.07 -5.94
C TYR A 98 -10.89 -3.92 -4.58
N TRP A 99 -10.12 -3.88 -3.48
CA TRP A 99 -10.66 -3.69 -2.13
C TRP A 99 -11.46 -2.40 -1.96
N ALA A 100 -11.04 -1.30 -2.60
CA ALA A 100 -11.74 -0.02 -2.53
C ALA A 100 -13.11 -0.03 -3.22
N TYR A 101 -13.31 -0.93 -4.20
CA TYR A 101 -14.56 -1.04 -4.97
C TYR A 101 -15.30 -2.37 -4.73
N VAL A 102 -14.89 -3.15 -3.73
CA VAL A 102 -15.65 -4.33 -3.31
C VAL A 102 -17.03 -3.86 -2.82
N PRO A 103 -18.12 -4.52 -3.25
CA PRO A 103 -19.45 -4.19 -2.77
C PRO A 103 -19.52 -4.38 -1.25
N ASP A 104 -20.20 -3.44 -0.59
CA ASP A 104 -20.33 -3.32 0.85
C ASP A 104 -20.54 -4.67 1.56
N PRO A 105 -19.48 -5.25 2.16
CA PRO A 105 -19.53 -6.61 2.70
C PRO A 105 -20.26 -6.67 4.04
N GLN A 106 -20.46 -5.53 4.70
CA GLN A 106 -21.10 -5.43 6.01
C GLN A 106 -22.47 -4.76 5.94
N LEU A 107 -23.00 -4.51 4.73
CA LEU A 107 -24.30 -3.87 4.48
C LEU A 107 -24.47 -2.53 5.25
N GLN A 108 -23.38 -1.79 5.46
CA GLN A 108 -23.39 -0.47 6.09
C GLN A 108 -24.18 0.56 5.28
N ASP A 109 -23.96 0.63 3.97
CA ASP A 109 -24.65 1.56 3.08
C ASP A 109 -26.14 1.23 3.01
N TRP A 110 -26.46 -0.07 3.00
CA TRP A 110 -27.85 -0.53 3.00
C TRP A 110 -28.53 -0.22 4.34
N SER A 111 -27.91 -0.56 5.46
CA SER A 111 -28.49 -0.33 6.80
C SER A 111 -28.67 1.15 7.09
N GLN A 112 -27.73 2.01 6.67
CA GLN A 112 -27.89 3.46 6.79
C GLN A 112 -29.07 3.97 5.96
N ARG A 113 -29.22 3.49 4.72
CA ARG A 113 -30.35 3.86 3.85
C ARG A 113 -31.68 3.41 4.46
N GLU A 114 -31.77 2.16 4.91
CA GLU A 114 -33.01 1.61 5.49
C GLU A 114 -33.37 2.34 6.79
N ALA A 115 -32.37 2.68 7.62
CA ALA A 115 -32.59 3.45 8.84
C ALA A 115 -33.24 4.82 8.57
N TYR A 116 -32.82 5.55 7.52
CA TYR A 116 -33.47 6.81 7.14
C TYR A 116 -34.91 6.62 6.66
N LEU A 117 -35.20 5.53 5.96
CA LEU A 117 -36.56 5.23 5.51
C LEU A 117 -37.47 4.89 6.69
N GLU A 118 -37.01 4.05 7.60
CA GLU A 118 -37.73 3.69 8.83
C GLU A 118 -37.96 4.89 9.74
N LEU A 119 -36.94 5.74 9.93
CA LEU A 119 -37.07 6.95 10.72
C LEU A 119 -38.16 7.86 10.17
N ARG A 120 -38.18 8.07 8.84
CA ARG A 120 -39.22 8.88 8.18
C ARG A 120 -40.62 8.28 8.31
N ARG A 121 -40.75 6.95 8.24
CA ARG A 121 -42.04 6.25 8.45
C ARG A 121 -42.56 6.49 9.87
N ARG A 122 -41.68 6.40 10.87
CA ARG A 122 -42.02 6.60 12.30
C ARG A 122 -42.36 8.05 12.62
N GLU A 123 -41.56 9.00 12.11
CA GLU A 123 -41.83 10.43 12.28
C GLU A 123 -43.16 10.84 11.65
N ALA A 124 -43.49 10.31 10.45
CA ALA A 124 -44.77 10.58 9.80
C ALA A 124 -45.97 10.02 10.59
N ALA A 125 -45.77 8.92 11.32
CA ALA A 125 -46.76 8.33 12.20
C ALA A 125 -46.77 8.97 13.61
N GLY A 126 -45.83 9.88 13.92
CA GLY A 126 -45.71 10.54 15.22
C GLY A 126 -45.20 9.63 16.34
N LEU A 127 -44.56 8.51 16.02
CA LEU A 127 -43.96 7.60 17.00
C LEU A 127 -42.55 8.04 17.38
N GLU A 128 -42.05 7.50 18.50
CA GLU A 128 -40.66 7.65 18.90
C GLU A 128 -39.72 7.04 17.83
N PRO A 129 -38.54 7.64 17.57
CA PRO A 129 -37.59 7.16 16.57
C PRO A 129 -37.18 5.69 16.73
N ILE A 130 -36.97 5.25 17.97
CA ILE A 130 -36.55 3.90 18.34
C ILE A 130 -37.45 3.43 19.48
N SER A 131 -38.14 2.31 19.29
CA SER A 131 -38.89 1.67 20.36
C SER A 131 -37.92 1.11 21.41
N LYS A 132 -38.24 1.30 22.68
CA LYS A 132 -37.48 0.72 23.79
C LYS A 132 -37.50 -0.81 23.73
N ASP A 133 -38.67 -1.37 23.44
CA ASP A 133 -38.87 -2.80 23.35
C ASP A 133 -38.65 -3.25 21.90
N PHE A 134 -37.77 -4.24 21.72
CA PHE A 134 -37.52 -4.87 20.41
C PHE A 134 -38.60 -5.88 20.06
N ILE A 135 -39.14 -6.56 21.08
CA ILE A 135 -40.21 -7.56 20.96
C ILE A 135 -41.46 -6.96 21.59
N ASP A 136 -42.61 -7.20 20.98
CA ASP A 136 -43.89 -6.85 21.60
C ASP A 136 -44.03 -7.61 22.93
N PRO A 137 -44.17 -6.91 24.09
CA PRO A 137 -44.29 -7.56 25.38
C PRO A 137 -45.48 -8.54 25.45
N ALA A 138 -46.50 -8.37 24.62
CA ALA A 138 -47.62 -9.31 24.54
C ALA A 138 -47.23 -10.69 23.99
N GLN A 139 -46.12 -10.80 23.26
CA GLN A 139 -45.59 -12.08 22.75
C GLN A 139 -44.70 -12.80 23.77
N ILE A 140 -44.30 -12.13 24.84
CA ILE A 140 -43.44 -12.70 25.87
C ILE A 140 -44.34 -13.31 26.96
N VAL A 141 -44.41 -14.64 27.01
CA VAL A 141 -45.04 -15.35 28.11
C VAL A 141 -44.03 -15.44 29.25
N LEU A 142 -44.23 -14.62 30.28
CA LEU A 142 -43.46 -14.71 31.51
C LEU A 142 -44.00 -15.87 32.36
N PRO A 143 -43.12 -16.75 32.89
CA PRO A 143 -43.53 -17.76 33.85
C PRO A 143 -44.12 -17.10 35.10
N SER A 144 -45.09 -17.76 35.71
CA SER A 144 -45.76 -17.24 36.91
C SER A 144 -44.86 -17.35 38.14
N ASP A 145 -45.07 -16.50 39.15
CA ASP A 145 -44.28 -16.49 40.38
C ASP A 145 -44.24 -17.86 41.11
N GLU A 146 -45.30 -18.68 40.95
CA GLU A 146 -45.37 -20.04 41.50
C GLU A 146 -44.43 -21.02 40.80
N GLU A 147 -44.17 -20.82 39.51
CA GLU A 147 -43.24 -21.63 38.71
C GLU A 147 -41.77 -21.19 38.90
N LEU A 148 -41.53 -19.98 39.40
CA LEU A 148 -40.19 -19.46 39.70
C LEU A 148 -39.55 -20.08 40.96
N GLY A 149 -40.34 -20.67 41.85
CA GLY A 149 -39.84 -21.34 43.07
C GLY A 149 -38.94 -20.43 43.93
N ASN A 150 -37.81 -20.95 44.41
CA ASN A 150 -36.81 -20.22 45.22
C ASN A 150 -35.64 -19.67 44.38
N THR A 151 -35.89 -19.27 43.14
CA THR A 151 -34.82 -18.74 42.29
C THR A 151 -34.44 -17.34 42.77
N GLU A 152 -33.17 -17.13 43.12
CA GLU A 152 -32.67 -15.84 43.61
C GLU A 152 -32.77 -14.80 42.48
N ILE A 153 -33.60 -13.78 42.68
CA ILE A 153 -33.73 -12.67 41.74
C ILE A 153 -32.51 -11.76 41.92
N VAL A 154 -31.52 -11.92 41.06
CA VAL A 154 -30.39 -11.00 40.97
C VAL A 154 -30.85 -9.78 40.17
N ILE A 155 -30.99 -8.65 40.85
CA ILE A 155 -31.34 -7.34 40.27
C ILE A 155 -30.06 -6.61 39.89
#